data_AF-A0A7X7DT69-F1
#
_entry.id   AF-A0A7X7DT69-F1
#
_cell.length_a   1.000
_cell.length_b   1.000
_cell.length_c   1.000
_cell.angle_alpha   90.00
_cell.angle_beta   90.00
_cell.angle_gamma   90.00
#
_symmetry.space_group_name_H-M   'P 1'
#
loop_
_entity.id
_entity.type
_entity.pdbx_description
1 polymer ?
#
loop_
_entity_poly.entity_id
_entity_poly.type
_entity_poly.pdbx_seq_one_letter_code
_entity_poly.pdbx_strand_id
1 'polypeptide(L)'
;ICELQTIISREVDPQEPCVISLGEIHAGSAFNIIPGECRITGTVRAFNQEMREFLARRIGEVASAVASGMRGSVEFSYGWHGPSPVVNDPVMTEELRLAAEKIVGPEKVREIPRPSMGGEDVAFFLDKAPGTFFFLPGCNEAKGQTWPHHNSRFDIDEDVLWIGPAVMATMAFDWLKKQA
;
A
#
# COMPACT_ATOMS: atom_id res chain seq x y z
N ILE A 1 15.96 -16.30 4.99
CA ILE A 1 15.47 -15.57 3.79
C ILE A 1 14.53 -16.44 2.97
N CYS A 2 15.01 -17.55 2.38
CA CYS A 2 14.19 -18.42 1.53
C CYS A 2 12.95 -18.97 2.25
N GLU A 3 13.10 -19.43 3.49
CA GLU A 3 11.97 -19.97 4.27
C GLU A 3 10.84 -18.97 4.48
N LEU A 4 11.12 -17.67 4.57
CA LEU A 4 10.06 -16.65 4.71
C LEU A 4 9.18 -16.56 3.46
N GLN A 5 9.69 -16.94 2.28
CA GLN A 5 8.91 -16.96 1.04
C GLN A 5 7.89 -18.10 1.01
N THR A 6 8.05 -19.11 1.88
CA THR A 6 7.07 -20.21 2.01
C THR A 6 5.75 -19.73 2.62
N ILE A 7 5.78 -18.68 3.45
CA ILE A 7 4.57 -18.08 4.03
C ILE A 7 3.63 -17.64 2.90
N ILE A 8 4.13 -16.82 1.98
CA ILE A 8 3.34 -16.34 0.83
C ILE A 8 2.96 -17.48 -0.10
N SER A 9 3.92 -18.36 -0.42
CA SER A 9 3.67 -19.37 -1.44
C SER A 9 2.82 -20.56 -0.98
N ARG A 10 2.76 -20.87 0.33
CA ARG A 10 2.13 -22.09 0.88
C ARG A 10 1.10 -21.85 1.99
N GLU A 11 1.15 -20.72 2.70
CA GLU A 11 0.27 -20.48 3.86
C GLU A 11 -0.79 -19.41 3.61
N VAL A 12 -0.62 -18.55 2.60
CA VAL A 12 -1.61 -17.53 2.23
C VAL A 12 -2.50 -18.03 1.09
N ASP A 13 -3.78 -17.68 1.13
CA ASP A 13 -4.70 -17.92 0.01
C ASP A 13 -4.14 -17.26 -1.27
N PRO A 14 -3.99 -18.00 -2.38
CA PRO A 14 -3.49 -17.43 -3.63
C PRO A 14 -4.35 -16.28 -4.19
N GLN A 15 -5.58 -16.10 -3.70
CA GLN A 15 -6.46 -14.98 -4.05
C GLN A 15 -6.24 -13.74 -3.17
N GLU A 16 -5.52 -13.86 -2.05
CA GLU A 16 -5.22 -12.77 -1.11
C GLU A 16 -3.87 -12.12 -1.43
N PRO A 17 -3.85 -10.86 -1.91
CA PRO A 17 -2.60 -10.19 -2.27
C PRO A 17 -1.77 -9.84 -1.04
N CYS A 18 -0.57 -10.40 -0.99
CA CYS A 18 0.38 -10.21 0.09
C CYS A 18 1.81 -10.24 -0.44
N VAL A 19 2.69 -9.46 0.19
CA VAL A 19 4.11 -9.38 -0.21
C VAL A 19 5.00 -9.34 1.02
N ILE A 20 6.07 -10.12 0.98
CA ILE A 20 7.23 -9.99 1.86
C ILE A 20 8.43 -9.66 0.99
N SER A 21 9.03 -8.49 1.17
CA SER A 21 10.25 -8.08 0.47
C SER A 21 11.36 -7.79 1.47
N LEU A 22 12.47 -8.53 1.39
CA LEU A 22 13.65 -8.28 2.21
C LEU A 22 14.59 -7.36 1.42
N GLY A 23 14.66 -6.09 1.83
CA GLY A 23 15.37 -5.05 1.09
C GLY A 23 16.84 -4.90 1.49
N GLU A 24 17.20 -5.35 2.70
CA GLU A 24 18.55 -5.18 3.24
C GLU A 24 19.03 -6.45 3.93
N ILE A 25 20.31 -6.76 3.75
CA ILE A 25 21.03 -7.79 4.50
C ILE A 25 22.42 -7.28 4.84
N HIS A 26 22.78 -7.31 6.12
CA HIS A 26 24.09 -6.85 6.60
C HIS A 26 24.69 -7.90 7.55
N ALA A 27 25.88 -8.42 7.20
CA ALA A 27 26.63 -9.35 8.04
C ALA A 27 28.13 -9.26 7.74
N GLY A 28 28.95 -9.28 8.79
CA GLY A 28 30.41 -9.33 8.71
C GLY A 28 31.07 -8.04 8.25
N SER A 29 32.39 -8.00 8.42
CA SER A 29 33.24 -6.86 8.06
C SER A 29 34.59 -7.26 7.43
N ALA A 30 34.93 -8.55 7.45
CA ALA A 30 36.15 -9.10 6.87
C ALA A 30 35.89 -10.48 6.27
N PHE A 31 36.55 -10.81 5.15
CA PHE A 31 36.28 -12.03 4.39
C PHE A 31 36.69 -13.33 5.11
N ASN A 32 37.55 -13.25 6.14
CA ASN A 32 38.11 -14.40 6.87
C ASN A 32 37.61 -14.48 8.32
N ILE A 33 36.63 -13.67 8.72
CA ILE A 33 36.03 -13.69 10.05
C ILE A 33 34.57 -14.10 9.89
N ILE A 34 34.16 -15.16 10.57
CA ILE A 34 32.76 -15.59 10.61
C ILE A 34 31.98 -14.57 11.46
N PRO A 35 30.95 -13.89 10.91
CA PRO A 35 30.17 -12.92 11.66
C PRO A 35 29.36 -13.58 12.77
N GLY A 36 29.26 -12.91 13.93
CA GLY A 36 28.42 -13.34 15.05
C GLY A 36 26.93 -13.02 14.89
N GLU A 37 26.60 -12.06 14.01
CA GLU A 37 25.22 -11.61 13.79
C GLU A 37 24.97 -11.20 12.32
N CYS A 38 23.71 -11.15 11.94
CA CYS A 38 23.22 -10.67 10.66
C CYS A 38 21.93 -9.87 10.89
N ARG A 39 21.84 -8.66 10.31
CA ARG A 39 20.63 -7.85 10.31
C ARG A 39 19.93 -7.95 8.96
N ILE A 40 18.64 -8.23 8.98
CA ILE A 40 17.79 -8.31 7.79
C ILE A 40 16.63 -7.34 7.97
N THR A 41 16.47 -6.40 7.03
CA THR A 41 15.35 -5.45 7.01
C THR A 41 14.47 -5.73 5.82
N GLY A 42 13.16 -5.63 6.00
CA GLY A 42 12.21 -5.81 4.92
C GLY A 42 10.87 -5.14 5.17
N THR A 43 10.02 -5.26 4.17
CA THR A 43 8.70 -4.64 4.11
C THR A 43 7.66 -5.73 3.87
N VAL A 44 6.52 -5.59 4.55
CA VAL A 44 5.33 -6.42 4.34
C VAL A 44 4.21 -5.56 3.76
N ARG A 45 3.43 -6.12 2.84
CA ARG A 45 2.19 -5.53 2.31
C ARG A 45 1.06 -6.55 2.41
N ALA A 46 -0.12 -6.09 2.80
CA ALA A 46 -1.35 -6.87 2.88
C ALA A 46 -2.55 -5.92 2.68
N PHE A 47 -3.68 -6.45 2.19
CA PHE A 47 -4.90 -5.64 1.94
C PHE A 47 -5.86 -5.55 3.11
N ASN A 48 -5.62 -6.31 4.18
CA ASN A 48 -6.41 -6.21 5.40
C ASN A 48 -5.50 -6.37 6.63
N GLN A 49 -6.01 -5.89 7.76
CA GLN A 49 -5.28 -5.86 9.03
C GLN A 49 -5.04 -7.27 9.59
N GLU A 50 -6.00 -8.18 9.44
CA GLU A 50 -5.87 -9.57 9.89
C GLU A 50 -4.70 -10.28 9.20
N MET A 51 -4.55 -10.10 7.90
CA MET A 51 -3.44 -10.63 7.12
C MET A 51 -2.10 -9.99 7.55
N ARG A 52 -2.09 -8.70 7.87
CA ARG A 52 -0.89 -8.03 8.39
C ARG A 52 -0.44 -8.63 9.72
N GLU A 53 -1.38 -8.89 10.63
CA GLU A 53 -1.15 -9.57 11.92
C GLU A 53 -0.67 -11.01 11.75
N PHE A 54 -1.32 -11.75 10.85
CA PHE A 54 -0.89 -13.10 10.49
C PHE A 54 0.57 -13.11 9.99
N LEU A 55 0.91 -12.25 9.02
CA LEU A 55 2.25 -12.19 8.45
C LEU A 55 3.29 -11.78 9.50
N ALA A 56 3.01 -10.77 10.32
CA ALA A 56 3.92 -10.35 11.38
C ALA A 56 4.24 -11.50 12.36
N ARG A 57 3.21 -12.23 12.81
CA ARG A 57 3.38 -13.40 13.68
C ARG A 57 4.17 -14.51 12.98
N ARG A 58 3.76 -14.90 11.76
CA ARG A 58 4.38 -16.03 11.04
C ARG A 58 5.82 -15.76 10.65
N ILE A 59 6.18 -14.53 10.30
CA ILE A 59 7.58 -14.17 10.04
C ILE A 59 8.43 -14.40 11.29
N GLY A 60 7.96 -13.96 12.46
CA GLY A 60 8.65 -14.17 13.73
C GLY A 60 8.82 -15.66 14.07
N GLU A 61 7.76 -16.45 13.89
CA GLU A 61 7.77 -17.89 14.14
C GLU A 61 8.74 -18.64 13.21
N VAL A 62 8.68 -18.39 11.89
CA VAL A 62 9.57 -19.02 10.90
C VAL A 62 11.02 -18.61 11.14
N ALA A 63 11.29 -17.32 11.36
CA ALA A 63 12.65 -16.83 11.62
C ALA A 63 13.25 -17.47 12.88
N SER A 64 12.46 -17.56 13.96
CA SER A 64 12.88 -18.19 15.22
C SER A 64 13.15 -19.67 15.05
N ALA A 65 12.30 -20.40 14.32
CA ALA A 65 12.48 -21.83 14.05
C ALA A 65 13.76 -22.11 13.24
N VAL A 66 14.00 -21.34 12.18
CA VAL A 66 15.22 -21.46 11.36
C VAL A 66 16.46 -21.18 12.18
N ALA A 67 16.47 -20.11 12.98
CA ALA A 67 17.61 -19.77 13.83
C ALA A 67 17.87 -20.84 14.89
N SER A 68 16.82 -21.31 15.57
CA SER A 68 16.93 -22.37 16.57
C SER A 68 17.45 -23.67 15.97
N GLY A 69 17.02 -24.04 14.76
CA GLY A 69 17.52 -25.22 14.03
C GLY A 69 19.03 -25.14 13.74
N MET A 70 19.57 -23.93 13.64
CA MET A 70 20.99 -23.65 13.45
C MET A 70 21.73 -23.36 14.78
N ARG A 71 21.08 -23.56 15.93
CA ARG A 71 21.59 -23.24 17.28
C ARG A 71 21.88 -21.75 17.50
N GLY A 72 21.20 -20.88 16.77
CA GLY A 72 21.21 -19.43 16.96
C GLY A 72 19.92 -18.93 17.60
N SER A 73 19.82 -17.61 17.71
CA SER A 73 18.61 -16.90 18.14
C SER A 73 18.28 -15.79 17.14
N VAL A 74 17.05 -15.30 17.20
CA VAL A 74 16.57 -14.15 16.43
C VAL A 74 15.92 -13.16 17.37
N GLU A 75 16.32 -11.90 17.24
CA GLU A 75 15.52 -10.78 17.73
C GLU A 75 14.64 -10.31 16.56
N PHE A 76 13.33 -10.38 16.74
CA PHE A 76 12.36 -9.98 15.73
C PHE A 76 11.54 -8.80 16.22
N SER A 77 11.53 -7.74 15.41
CA SER A 77 10.69 -6.56 15.60
C SER A 77 9.87 -6.29 14.36
N TYR A 78 8.57 -6.03 14.54
CA TYR A 78 7.69 -5.60 13.46
C TYR A 78 7.25 -4.15 13.65
N GLY A 79 7.47 -3.32 12.64
CA GLY A 79 7.08 -1.91 12.65
C GLY A 79 5.58 -1.72 12.42
N TRP A 80 4.82 -1.54 13.50
CA TRP A 80 3.37 -1.27 13.44
C TRP A 80 3.04 0.18 13.09
N HIS A 81 4.04 1.08 13.09
CA HIS A 81 3.85 2.51 12.86
C HIS A 81 3.52 2.89 11.41
N GLY A 82 3.57 1.94 10.47
CA GLY A 82 3.12 2.18 9.09
C GLY A 82 1.58 2.17 8.98
N PRO A 83 1.02 2.91 8.00
CA PRO A 83 -0.43 3.04 7.82
C PRO A 83 -1.12 1.68 7.62
N SER A 84 -2.37 1.60 8.08
CA SER A 84 -3.30 0.52 7.73
C SER A 84 -3.53 0.50 6.20
N PRO A 85 -4.07 -0.59 5.63
CA PRO A 85 -4.56 -0.56 4.25
C PRO A 85 -5.56 0.59 4.04
N VAL A 86 -5.49 1.26 2.90
CA VAL A 86 -6.48 2.30 2.54
C VAL A 86 -7.79 1.60 2.23
N VAL A 87 -8.78 1.78 3.12
CA VAL A 87 -10.13 1.26 2.94
C VAL A 87 -11.08 2.43 2.74
N ASN A 88 -11.65 2.52 1.55
CA ASN A 88 -12.63 3.53 1.22
C ASN A 88 -14.00 3.17 1.82
N ASP A 89 -14.65 4.13 2.47
CA ASP A 89 -16.03 3.99 2.89
C ASP A 89 -16.95 3.96 1.65
N PRO A 90 -17.86 2.96 1.52
CA PRO A 90 -18.71 2.83 0.34
C PRO A 90 -19.64 4.03 0.11
N VAL A 91 -20.15 4.64 1.19
CA VAL A 91 -21.06 5.80 1.09
C VAL A 91 -20.28 7.01 0.61
N MET A 92 -19.12 7.28 1.22
CA MET A 92 -18.28 8.41 0.82
C MET A 92 -17.73 8.26 -0.61
N THR A 93 -17.46 7.02 -1.03
CA THR A 93 -17.04 6.71 -2.40
C THR A 93 -18.15 6.99 -3.41
N GLU A 94 -19.39 6.67 -3.09
CA GLU A 94 -20.53 6.98 -3.95
C GLU A 94 -20.77 8.50 -4.06
N GLU A 95 -20.63 9.24 -2.96
CA GLU A 95 -20.71 10.71 -2.97
C GLU A 95 -19.62 11.34 -3.85
N LEU A 96 -18.39 10.83 -3.76
CA LEU A 96 -17.30 11.25 -4.63
C LEU A 96 -17.57 10.90 -6.10
N ARG A 97 -18.10 9.69 -6.38
CA ARG A 97 -18.47 9.27 -7.74
C ARG A 97 -19.47 10.25 -8.33
N LEU A 98 -20.57 10.54 -7.64
CA LEU A 98 -21.60 11.48 -8.10
C LEU A 98 -21.05 12.89 -8.33
N ALA A 99 -20.16 13.37 -7.47
CA ALA A 99 -19.50 14.66 -7.66
C ALA A 99 -18.58 14.65 -8.89
N ALA A 100 -17.83 13.58 -9.11
CA ALA A 100 -16.96 13.43 -10.26
C ALA A 100 -17.76 13.41 -11.58
N GLU A 101 -18.88 12.69 -11.63
CA GLU A 101 -19.72 12.62 -12.83
C GLU A 101 -20.28 14.00 -13.24
N LYS A 102 -20.56 14.89 -12.29
CA LYS A 102 -20.98 16.27 -12.58
C LYS A 102 -19.88 17.11 -13.23
N ILE A 103 -18.62 16.82 -12.93
CA ILE A 103 -17.46 17.58 -13.43
C ILE A 103 -16.97 17.05 -14.77
N VAL A 104 -16.83 15.74 -14.92
CA VAL A 104 -16.18 15.13 -16.09
C VAL A 104 -17.10 14.30 -16.98
N GLY A 105 -18.33 14.03 -16.55
CA GLY A 105 -19.26 13.12 -17.21
C GLY A 105 -19.13 11.66 -16.72
N PRO A 106 -20.23 10.88 -16.68
CA PRO A 106 -20.23 9.51 -16.18
C PRO A 106 -19.30 8.57 -16.96
N GLU A 107 -19.06 8.83 -18.24
CA GLU A 107 -18.19 8.03 -19.10
C GLU A 107 -16.70 8.13 -18.75
N LYS A 108 -16.32 9.17 -17.99
CA LYS A 108 -14.94 9.43 -17.56
C LYS A 108 -14.66 9.03 -16.11
N VAL A 109 -15.67 8.56 -15.38
CA VAL A 109 -15.53 8.02 -14.04
C VAL A 109 -15.51 6.50 -14.10
N ARG A 110 -14.52 5.87 -13.46
CA ARG A 110 -14.36 4.42 -13.50
C ARG A 110 -14.04 3.89 -12.12
N GLU A 111 -14.69 2.80 -11.76
CA GLU A 111 -14.29 2.00 -10.60
C GLU A 111 -13.00 1.24 -10.92
N ILE A 112 -12.10 1.18 -9.95
CA ILE A 112 -10.87 0.40 -10.07
C ILE A 112 -11.20 -1.01 -9.56
N PRO A 113 -11.21 -2.03 -10.43
CA PRO A 113 -11.73 -3.36 -10.09
C PRO A 113 -10.83 -4.15 -9.14
N ARG A 114 -9.59 -3.70 -8.95
CA ARG A 114 -8.60 -4.34 -8.09
C ARG A 114 -7.83 -3.29 -7.30
N PRO A 115 -7.60 -3.48 -5.99
CA PRO A 115 -6.82 -2.52 -5.21
C PRO A 115 -5.37 -2.41 -5.71
N SER A 116 -4.77 -1.25 -5.49
CA SER A 116 -3.35 -1.02 -5.73
C SER A 116 -2.51 -1.64 -4.60
N MET A 117 -1.34 -2.18 -4.94
CA MET A 117 -0.35 -2.64 -3.94
C MET A 117 0.49 -1.49 -3.35
N GLY A 118 0.26 -0.25 -3.81
CA GLY A 118 0.84 0.95 -3.20
C GLY A 118 0.35 1.14 -1.76
N GLY A 119 1.21 1.65 -0.89
CA GLY A 119 0.82 2.05 0.47
C GLY A 119 0.74 3.57 0.56
N GLU A 120 -0.31 4.08 1.21
CA GLU A 120 -0.53 5.52 1.40
C GLU A 120 -0.89 5.83 2.85
N ASP A 121 -0.41 6.97 3.35
CA ASP A 121 -0.62 7.41 4.74
C ASP A 121 -2.00 8.03 4.98
N VAL A 122 -2.78 8.28 3.92
CA VAL A 122 -4.18 8.70 3.98
C VAL A 122 -5.02 7.77 4.87
N ALA A 123 -4.63 6.49 4.96
CA ALA A 123 -5.28 5.51 5.83
C ALA A 123 -5.36 5.97 7.29
N PHE A 124 -4.39 6.74 7.80
CA PHE A 124 -4.46 7.29 9.16
C PHE A 124 -5.66 8.23 9.38
N PHE A 125 -6.09 8.94 8.34
CA PHE A 125 -7.29 9.77 8.39
C PHE A 125 -8.55 8.92 8.29
N LEU A 126 -8.55 7.93 7.38
CA LEU A 126 -9.68 7.03 7.16
C LEU A 126 -9.96 6.10 8.36
N ASP A 127 -8.92 5.77 9.14
CA ASP A 127 -9.06 5.05 10.42
C ASP A 127 -9.80 5.87 11.50
N LYS A 128 -9.97 7.19 11.29
CA LYS A 128 -10.61 8.11 12.24
C LYS A 128 -11.99 8.58 11.80
N ALA A 129 -12.24 8.64 10.50
CA ALA A 129 -13.50 9.13 9.95
C ALA A 129 -13.81 8.46 8.61
N PRO A 130 -15.09 8.21 8.28
CA PRO A 130 -15.49 7.77 6.95
C PRO A 130 -14.97 8.74 5.89
N GLY A 131 -14.29 8.20 4.89
CA GLY A 131 -13.72 8.96 3.80
C GLY A 131 -13.41 8.08 2.61
N THR A 132 -12.89 8.70 1.55
CA THR A 132 -12.55 8.00 0.32
C THR A 132 -11.31 8.62 -0.31
N PHE A 133 -10.51 7.78 -0.94
CA PHE A 133 -9.31 8.12 -1.69
C PHE A 133 -9.49 7.68 -3.15
N PHE A 134 -9.12 8.55 -4.09
CA PHE A 134 -9.31 8.31 -5.51
C PHE A 134 -8.07 8.70 -6.30
N PHE A 135 -7.93 8.10 -7.49
CA PHE A 135 -6.87 8.45 -8.42
C PHE A 135 -7.36 9.47 -9.45
N LEU A 136 -6.62 10.56 -9.61
CA LEU A 136 -6.73 11.45 -10.75
C LEU A 136 -5.69 11.01 -11.80
N PRO A 137 -6.09 10.46 -12.96
CA PRO A 137 -5.14 10.13 -14.00
C PRO A 137 -4.49 11.41 -14.54
N GLY A 138 -3.17 11.51 -14.40
CA GLY A 138 -2.36 12.63 -14.89
C GLY A 138 -1.44 12.25 -16.05
N CYS A 139 -1.61 11.08 -16.67
CA CYS A 139 -0.75 10.64 -17.76
C CYS A 139 -1.34 11.05 -19.12
N ASN A 140 -0.48 11.51 -20.04
CA ASN A 140 -0.85 11.87 -21.39
C ASN A 140 0.18 11.32 -22.39
N GLU A 141 -0.21 10.27 -23.13
CA GLU A 141 0.66 9.61 -24.11
C GLU A 141 1.13 10.55 -25.22
N ALA A 142 0.28 11.49 -25.66
CA ALA A 142 0.62 12.45 -26.71
C ALA A 142 1.71 13.44 -26.25
N LYS A 143 1.82 13.67 -24.94
CA LYS A 143 2.89 14.47 -24.32
C LYS A 143 4.08 13.62 -23.83
N GLY A 144 4.06 12.30 -24.03
CA GLY A 144 5.10 11.39 -23.54
C GLY A 144 5.08 11.13 -22.03
N GLN A 145 3.99 11.50 -21.35
CA GLN A 145 3.83 11.39 -19.90
C GLN A 145 3.27 10.02 -19.53
N THR A 146 4.11 8.99 -19.66
CA THR A 146 3.72 7.57 -19.55
C THR A 146 4.50 6.80 -18.48
N TRP A 147 5.44 7.46 -17.80
CA TRP A 147 6.28 6.84 -16.79
C TRP A 147 5.54 6.71 -15.46
N PRO A 148 5.75 5.60 -14.72
CA PRO A 148 5.06 5.36 -13.46
C PRO A 148 5.59 6.27 -12.34
N HIS A 149 4.83 6.35 -11.24
CA HIS A 149 5.29 6.94 -9.99
C HIS A 149 6.67 6.36 -9.59
N HIS A 150 7.50 7.17 -8.94
CA HIS A 150 8.89 6.86 -8.53
C HIS A 150 9.89 6.59 -9.67
N ASN A 151 9.53 6.86 -10.93
CA ASN A 151 10.49 6.86 -12.03
C ASN A 151 11.17 8.23 -12.19
N SER A 152 12.46 8.28 -12.55
CA SER A 152 13.18 9.54 -12.78
C SER A 152 12.69 10.35 -13.98
N ARG A 153 11.89 9.74 -14.85
CA ARG A 153 11.24 10.38 -16.00
C ARG A 153 9.75 10.66 -15.76
N PHE A 154 9.26 10.44 -14.54
CA PHE A 154 7.89 10.74 -14.18
C PHE A 154 7.57 12.22 -14.45
N ASP A 155 6.43 12.45 -15.10
CA ASP A 155 5.89 13.77 -15.42
C ASP A 155 4.37 13.69 -15.46
N ILE A 156 3.69 14.82 -15.27
CA ILE A 156 2.23 14.91 -15.13
C ILE A 156 1.61 15.89 -16.13
N ASP A 157 0.41 15.56 -16.61
CA ASP A 157 -0.40 16.45 -17.43
C ASP A 157 -1.09 17.50 -16.57
N GLU A 158 -0.56 18.72 -16.55
CA GLU A 158 -1.15 19.81 -15.76
C GLU A 158 -2.53 20.24 -16.27
N ASP A 159 -2.89 19.93 -17.52
CA ASP A 159 -4.17 20.32 -18.13
C ASP A 159 -5.39 19.68 -17.43
N VAL A 160 -5.16 18.63 -16.65
CA VAL A 160 -6.22 17.89 -15.92
C VAL A 160 -6.20 18.12 -14.42
N LEU A 161 -5.21 18.84 -13.87
CA LEU A 161 -5.07 19.01 -12.42
C LEU A 161 -6.24 19.75 -11.76
N TRP A 162 -6.95 20.61 -12.52
CA TRP A 162 -8.12 21.32 -12.02
C TRP A 162 -9.29 20.38 -11.66
N ILE A 163 -9.33 19.17 -12.22
CA ILE A 163 -10.42 18.20 -12.02
C ILE A 163 -10.48 17.77 -10.56
N GLY A 164 -9.34 17.40 -9.95
CA GLY A 164 -9.28 16.91 -8.57
C GLY A 164 -9.91 17.89 -7.56
N PRO A 165 -9.43 19.15 -7.49
CA PRO A 165 -10.03 20.18 -6.65
C PRO A 165 -11.50 20.47 -6.96
N ALA A 166 -11.89 20.49 -8.23
CA ALA A 166 -13.29 20.70 -8.62
C ALA A 166 -14.21 19.58 -8.09
N VAL A 167 -13.78 18.32 -8.18
CA VAL A 167 -14.52 17.17 -7.63
C VAL A 167 -14.60 17.26 -6.11
N MET A 168 -13.48 17.51 -5.42
CA MET A 168 -13.46 17.62 -3.95
C MET A 168 -14.36 18.75 -3.44
N ALA A 169 -14.31 19.92 -4.08
CA ALA A 169 -15.16 21.06 -3.73
C ALA A 169 -16.65 20.78 -3.97
N THR A 170 -16.96 20.13 -5.10
CA THR A 170 -18.34 19.75 -5.45
C THR A 170 -18.90 18.75 -4.45
N MET A 171 -18.14 17.71 -4.11
CA MET A 171 -18.51 16.72 -3.11
C MET A 171 -18.78 17.38 -1.75
N ALA A 172 -17.88 18.24 -1.29
CA ALA A 172 -18.05 18.94 -0.02
C ALA A 172 -19.33 19.79 0.00
N PHE A 173 -19.60 20.53 -1.07
CA PHE A 173 -20.79 21.37 -1.18
C PHE A 173 -22.09 20.56 -1.22
N ASP A 174 -22.13 19.49 -2.02
CA ASP A 174 -23.30 18.62 -2.12
C ASP A 174 -23.57 17.89 -0.81
N TRP A 175 -22.52 17.40 -0.14
CA TRP A 175 -22.62 16.76 1.17
C TRP A 175 -23.21 17.71 2.21
N LEU A 176 -22.66 18.93 2.33
CA LEU A 176 -23.15 19.92 3.29
C LEU A 176 -24.60 20.33 3.04
N LYS A 177 -25.04 20.41 1.77
CA LYS A 177 -26.43 20.67 1.42
C LYS A 177 -27.40 19.58 1.86
N LYS A 178 -26.97 18.31 1.84
CA LYS A 178 -27.80 17.18 2.30
C LYS A 178 -27.98 17.15 3.82
N GLN A 179 -27.08 17.80 4.56
CA GLN A 179 -27.08 17.85 6.02
C GLN A 179 -27.85 19.06 6.58
N ALA A 180 -28.26 20.00 5.71
CA ALA A 180 -29.01 21.21 6.06
C ALA A 180 -30.52 20.97 6.01
#